data_AF-A0A8D8X210-F1
#
_entry.id   AF-A0A8D8X210-F1
#
_cell.length_a   1.000
_cell.length_b   1.000
_cell.length_c   1.000
_cell.angle_alpha   90.00
_cell.angle_beta   90.00
_cell.angle_gamma   90.00
#
_symmetry.space_group_name_H-M   'P 1'
#
loop_
_entity.id
_entity.type
_entity.pdbx_description
1 polymer ?
#
loop_
_entity_poly.entity_id
_entity_poly.type
_entity_poly.pdbx_seq_one_letter_code
_entity_poly.pdbx_strand_id
1 'polypeptide(L)'
;MMDFEVTTSDSFVQSSGFSTTSTTSRPQSVNNIPGDTTSCSSADIQEMVMSVFWRGGFLGAACYCFETSQIHILADIRDEMPDFKILQCLFRQIQPSRVITSGTLSFNFIKKVKQLVLGEETVASEELPMTDKLHFQPSKVFVYDNCVRRILVMDLGCAPEDLSPEDRPSYIRSLVDLSQERSVCALGGLLSFLDKSLARLTLGAYECNILAVKYLSLDNILWMDTDTLMNLQIFAPKDHPSSFKWSWNRSKEGFSIFGLFNQCASKLGTRRMRTLMSQPTKDRYVIESRLEVIKFCLESRHAPVVKNIRENISHVQCVSKILTHLKNGLATVNHWLLLHKVHSI
;
A
#
# COMPACT_ATOMS: atom_id res chain seq x y z
N MET A 1 35.59 -28.14 -44.58
CA MET A 1 36.80 -28.85 -44.12
C MET A 1 36.50 -29.26 -42.67
N MET A 2 35.61 -30.23 -42.48
CA MET A 2 35.86 -31.68 -42.32
C MET A 2 36.82 -31.98 -41.15
N ASP A 3 36.18 -32.38 -40.04
CA ASP A 3 36.43 -33.54 -39.17
C ASP A 3 37.87 -34.11 -39.09
N PHE A 4 38.36 -34.36 -37.87
CA PHE A 4 38.25 -35.69 -37.26
C PHE A 4 38.76 -35.70 -35.80
N GLU A 5 38.29 -36.72 -35.12
CA GLU A 5 38.14 -36.94 -33.69
C GLU A 5 39.15 -38.04 -33.23
N VAL A 6 39.09 -38.40 -31.94
CA VAL A 6 39.38 -39.75 -31.37
C VAL A 6 40.72 -39.98 -30.63
N THR A 7 40.60 -39.95 -29.28
CA THR A 7 41.13 -40.91 -28.23
C THR A 7 42.65 -41.06 -27.98
N THR A 8 43.21 -41.48 -26.83
CA THR A 8 42.71 -42.24 -25.65
C THR A 8 43.73 -42.20 -24.48
N SER A 9 43.21 -42.36 -23.25
CA SER A 9 43.67 -43.19 -22.10
C SER A 9 45.01 -42.99 -21.34
N ASP A 10 44.83 -42.84 -20.01
CA ASP A 10 45.46 -43.57 -18.86
C ASP A 10 46.99 -43.55 -18.66
N SER A 11 47.57 -43.54 -17.45
CA SER A 11 47.13 -43.54 -16.04
C SER A 11 48.40 -43.40 -15.15
N PHE A 12 48.21 -43.31 -13.82
CA PHE A 12 49.08 -43.85 -12.75
C PHE A 12 49.84 -42.87 -11.80
N VAL A 13 49.25 -42.71 -10.61
CA VAL A 13 49.77 -42.74 -9.21
C VAL A 13 51.05 -41.97 -8.82
N GLN A 14 50.91 -41.08 -7.83
CA GLN A 14 51.88 -40.99 -6.72
C GLN A 14 51.20 -40.53 -5.41
N SER A 15 51.44 -41.29 -4.35
CA SER A 15 51.05 -41.01 -2.96
C SER A 15 52.17 -40.34 -2.19
N SER A 16 51.85 -39.46 -1.23
CA SER A 16 52.54 -39.40 0.08
C SER A 16 51.85 -38.43 1.04
N GLY A 17 51.87 -38.75 2.34
CA GLY A 17 51.68 -37.78 3.42
C GLY A 17 50.56 -38.08 4.42
N PHE A 18 50.86 -38.88 5.44
CA PHE A 18 50.02 -39.20 6.60
C PHE A 18 50.15 -38.10 7.68
N SER A 19 49.06 -37.72 8.37
CA SER A 19 49.04 -37.41 9.83
C SER A 19 47.62 -37.08 10.35
N THR A 20 47.07 -38.05 11.10
CA THR A 20 46.33 -37.93 12.38
C THR A 20 45.34 -36.77 12.63
N THR A 21 44.05 -37.06 12.83
CA THR A 21 43.44 -37.26 14.18
C THR A 21 41.95 -37.56 14.08
N SER A 22 41.51 -38.39 15.03
CA SER A 22 40.19 -39.01 15.22
C SER A 22 39.09 -38.06 15.70
N THR A 23 37.85 -38.21 15.21
CA THR A 23 36.66 -38.34 16.07
C THR A 23 35.51 -39.05 15.34
N THR A 24 34.94 -40.03 16.03
CA THR A 24 33.88 -40.95 15.62
C THR A 24 32.48 -40.34 15.78
N SER A 25 31.61 -40.41 14.76
CA SER A 25 30.18 -40.74 14.95
C SER A 25 29.50 -41.10 13.60
N ARG A 26 28.70 -42.16 13.67
CA ARG A 26 28.08 -42.98 12.60
C ARG A 26 26.75 -42.35 12.08
N PRO A 27 26.05 -43.00 11.14
CA PRO A 27 25.75 -42.52 9.79
C PRO A 27 24.45 -41.70 9.62
N GLN A 28 24.39 -40.96 8.51
CA GLN A 28 23.25 -40.19 8.03
C GLN A 28 22.02 -41.06 7.75
N SER A 29 20.91 -40.79 8.45
CA SER A 29 19.57 -41.13 7.99
C SER A 29 19.04 -39.98 7.14
N VAL A 30 18.95 -40.21 5.82
CA VAL A 30 18.29 -39.31 4.88
C VAL A 30 16.78 -39.43 5.11
N ASN A 31 16.21 -38.47 5.83
CA ASN A 31 14.77 -38.19 5.87
C ASN A 31 14.59 -36.69 6.11
N ASN A 32 14.79 -35.88 5.07
CA ASN A 32 14.37 -34.48 5.08
C ASN A 32 13.14 -34.32 4.19
N ILE A 33 12.00 -34.41 4.87
CA ILE A 33 10.72 -33.80 4.51
C ILE A 33 10.99 -32.31 4.21
N PRO A 34 10.48 -31.71 3.11
CA PRO A 34 10.60 -30.28 2.92
C PRO A 34 9.74 -29.60 3.98
N GLY A 35 10.39 -29.04 5.00
CA GLY A 35 9.75 -28.23 6.02
C GLY A 35 9.16 -26.98 5.40
N ASP A 36 7.86 -26.78 5.64
CA ASP A 36 7.14 -25.52 5.51
C ASP A 36 7.94 -24.41 6.21
N THR A 37 8.80 -23.75 5.44
CA THR A 37 9.47 -22.53 5.87
C THR A 37 8.65 -21.36 5.34
N THR A 38 7.44 -21.19 5.88
CA THR A 38 6.76 -19.89 5.86
C THR A 38 7.51 -18.91 6.75
N SER A 39 8.71 -18.52 6.34
CA SER A 39 9.39 -17.32 6.83
C SER A 39 8.85 -16.11 6.05
N CYS A 40 7.54 -15.86 6.13
CA CYS A 40 6.97 -14.61 5.64
C CYS A 40 7.00 -13.58 6.77
N SER A 41 8.21 -13.18 7.17
CA SER A 41 8.45 -12.09 8.11
C SER A 41 8.67 -10.78 7.34
N SER A 42 7.59 -10.22 6.82
CA SER A 42 7.42 -8.78 6.63
C SER A 42 5.96 -8.46 6.91
N ALA A 43 5.70 -7.55 7.85
CA ALA A 43 4.38 -6.99 8.04
C ALA A 43 3.97 -6.32 6.71
N ASP A 44 3.18 -7.01 5.89
CA ASP A 44 2.78 -6.49 4.58
C ASP A 44 1.93 -5.24 4.80
N ILE A 45 2.51 -4.09 4.47
CA ILE A 45 1.94 -2.75 4.65
C ILE A 45 0.95 -2.50 3.51
N GLN A 46 -0.12 -1.74 3.79
CA GLN A 46 -0.95 -1.15 2.74
C GLN A 46 -0.09 -0.07 2.04
N GLU A 47 0.46 -0.40 0.88
CA GLU A 47 1.24 0.56 0.09
C GLU A 47 0.27 1.57 -0.54
N MET A 48 0.50 2.86 -0.24
CA MET A 48 -0.35 3.98 -0.65
C MET A 48 0.54 5.07 -1.23
N VAL A 49 0.29 5.46 -2.47
CA VAL A 49 0.96 6.61 -3.09
C VAL A 49 0.00 7.78 -3.07
N MET A 50 0.45 8.93 -2.58
CA MET A 50 -0.38 10.12 -2.47
C MET A 50 0.25 11.28 -3.24
N SER A 51 -0.52 11.93 -4.10
CA SER A 51 -0.17 13.22 -4.68
C SER A 51 -0.92 14.34 -3.97
N VAL A 52 -0.21 15.42 -3.65
CA VAL A 52 -0.77 16.62 -3.02
C VAL A 52 -0.41 17.86 -3.82
N PHE A 53 -1.39 18.73 -4.01
CA PHE A 53 -1.24 19.98 -4.74
C PHE A 53 -1.97 21.10 -4.01
N TRP A 54 -1.23 22.15 -3.64
CA TRP A 54 -1.79 23.30 -2.92
C TRP A 54 -1.52 24.58 -3.69
N ARG A 55 -2.56 25.39 -3.93
CA ARG A 55 -2.45 26.69 -4.59
C ARG A 55 -3.65 27.57 -4.23
N GLY A 56 -3.38 28.83 -3.90
CA GLY A 56 -4.45 29.82 -3.66
C GLY A 56 -5.27 29.57 -2.39
N GLY A 57 -4.69 28.95 -1.36
CA GLY A 57 -5.40 28.64 -0.10
C GLY A 57 -6.19 27.33 -0.13
N PHE A 58 -6.19 26.61 -1.25
CA PHE A 58 -6.88 25.33 -1.40
C PHE A 58 -5.89 24.19 -1.60
N LEU A 59 -6.19 23.07 -0.96
CA LEU A 59 -5.52 21.78 -1.06
C LEU A 59 -6.38 20.83 -1.88
N GLY A 60 -5.78 20.19 -2.88
CA GLY A 60 -6.31 19.00 -3.53
C GLY A 60 -5.35 17.83 -3.34
N ALA A 61 -5.89 16.63 -3.26
CA ALA A 61 -5.08 15.42 -3.13
C ALA A 61 -5.71 14.23 -3.87
N ALA A 62 -4.87 13.29 -4.26
CA ALA A 62 -5.29 12.01 -4.81
C ALA A 62 -4.37 10.92 -4.29
N CYS A 63 -4.89 9.76 -3.92
CA CYS A 63 -4.08 8.62 -3.53
C CYS A 63 -4.47 7.33 -4.24
N TYR A 64 -3.49 6.51 -4.58
CA TYR A 64 -3.68 5.20 -5.15
C TYR A 64 -3.35 4.13 -4.12
N CYS A 65 -4.26 3.17 -3.96
CA CYS A 65 -4.10 2.03 -3.08
C CYS A 65 -3.74 0.78 -3.88
N PHE A 66 -2.51 0.28 -3.74
CA PHE A 66 -2.08 -0.96 -4.42
C PHE A 66 -2.87 -2.20 -3.99
N GLU A 67 -3.40 -2.18 -2.76
CA GLU A 67 -4.15 -3.31 -2.21
C GLU A 67 -5.56 -3.42 -2.79
N THR A 68 -6.22 -2.29 -3.03
CA THR A 68 -7.58 -2.27 -3.60
C THR A 68 -7.59 -1.97 -5.09
N SER A 69 -6.45 -1.53 -5.64
CA SER A 69 -6.34 -1.01 -6.99
C SER A 69 -7.29 0.16 -7.24
N GLN A 70 -7.48 1.03 -6.24
CA GLN A 70 -8.44 2.14 -6.29
C GLN A 70 -7.76 3.49 -6.08
N ILE A 71 -8.26 4.50 -6.78
CA ILE A 71 -7.91 5.91 -6.56
C ILE A 71 -8.92 6.52 -5.59
N HIS A 72 -8.43 7.27 -4.62
CA HIS A 72 -9.26 8.11 -3.76
C HIS A 72 -8.87 9.59 -3.93
N ILE A 73 -9.85 10.43 -4.24
CA ILE A 73 -9.68 11.86 -4.52
C ILE A 73 -10.18 12.66 -3.34
N LEU A 74 -9.36 13.59 -2.85
CA LEU A 74 -9.81 14.64 -1.96
C LEU A 74 -10.24 15.83 -2.82
N ALA A 75 -11.49 16.26 -2.62
CA ALA A 75 -12.02 17.51 -3.19
C ALA A 75 -11.15 18.72 -2.79
N ASP A 76 -11.28 19.83 -3.53
CA ASP A 76 -10.63 21.10 -3.22
C ASP A 76 -11.13 21.57 -1.84
N ILE A 77 -10.28 21.47 -0.83
CA ILE A 77 -10.59 21.89 0.53
C ILE A 77 -9.70 23.06 0.91
N ARG A 78 -10.28 24.06 1.58
CA ARG A 78 -9.51 25.18 2.10
C ARG A 78 -8.52 24.70 3.16
N ASP A 79 -7.25 25.01 2.97
CA ASP A 79 -6.18 24.69 3.91
C ASP A 79 -5.23 25.88 4.00
N GLU A 80 -5.33 26.63 5.10
CA GLU A 80 -4.65 27.92 5.25
C GLU A 80 -3.23 27.77 5.83
N MET A 81 -2.37 28.70 5.45
CA MET A 81 -1.02 28.83 6.02
C MET A 81 -1.09 29.43 7.43
N PRO A 82 -0.13 29.12 8.33
CA PRO A 82 1.03 28.24 8.14
C PRO A 82 0.78 26.78 8.56
N ASP A 83 -0.37 26.49 9.17
CA ASP A 83 -0.58 25.22 9.87
C ASP A 83 -0.83 24.05 8.91
N PHE A 84 -1.51 24.28 7.80
CA PHE A 84 -1.94 23.21 6.87
C PHE A 84 -2.64 22.04 7.59
N LYS A 85 -3.70 22.33 8.35
CA LYS A 85 -4.37 21.36 9.22
C LYS A 85 -4.97 20.20 8.42
N ILE A 86 -5.48 20.47 7.22
CA ILE A 86 -6.09 19.45 6.36
C ILE A 86 -5.00 18.53 5.79
N LEU A 87 -3.88 19.09 5.34
CA LEU A 87 -2.72 18.32 4.92
C LEU A 87 -2.24 17.38 6.05
N GLN A 88 -2.08 17.90 7.27
CA GLN A 88 -1.67 17.07 8.42
C GLN A 88 -2.67 15.94 8.68
N CYS A 89 -3.97 16.24 8.64
CA CYS A 89 -5.01 15.23 8.81
C CYS A 89 -4.92 14.15 7.74
N LEU A 90 -4.74 14.54 6.48
CA LEU A 90 -4.62 13.64 5.34
C LEU A 90 -3.41 12.69 5.49
N PHE A 91 -2.26 13.20 5.92
CA PHE A 91 -1.07 12.38 6.17
C PHE A 91 -1.29 11.38 7.30
N ARG A 92 -1.95 11.79 8.39
CA ARG A 92 -2.29 10.89 9.50
C ARG A 92 -3.28 9.82 9.09
N GLN A 93 -4.22 10.17 8.23
CA GLN A 93 -5.28 9.28 7.76
C GLN A 93 -4.79 8.28 6.71
N ILE A 94 -4.12 8.76 5.67
CA ILE A 94 -3.70 7.91 4.55
C ILE A 94 -2.43 7.15 4.89
N GLN A 95 -1.56 7.73 5.72
CA GLN A 95 -0.22 7.22 6.03
C GLN A 95 0.52 6.77 4.75
N PRO A 96 0.68 7.68 3.78
CA PRO A 96 1.23 7.34 2.48
C PRO A 96 2.65 6.77 2.61
N SER A 97 2.93 5.70 1.86
CA SER A 97 4.28 5.15 1.73
C SER A 97 5.16 6.04 0.84
N ARG A 98 4.55 6.69 -0.16
CA ARG A 98 5.20 7.63 -1.08
C ARG A 98 4.33 8.86 -1.30
N VAL A 99 4.95 10.02 -1.37
CA VAL A 99 4.29 11.31 -1.59
C VAL A 99 4.84 11.97 -2.84
N ILE A 100 3.95 12.53 -3.65
CA ILE A 100 4.27 13.23 -4.89
C ILE A 100 3.79 14.68 -4.77
N THR A 101 4.66 15.62 -5.09
CA THR A 101 4.26 17.03 -5.20
C THR A 101 5.15 17.76 -6.20
N SER A 102 4.90 19.05 -6.46
CA SER A 102 5.74 19.87 -7.32
C SER A 102 6.71 20.71 -6.51
N GLY A 103 7.99 20.74 -6.91
CA GLY A 103 9.02 21.54 -6.23
C GLY A 103 8.82 23.05 -6.35
N THR A 104 7.94 23.51 -7.24
CA THR A 104 7.67 24.93 -7.49
C THR A 104 6.47 25.48 -6.73
N LEU A 105 5.86 24.69 -5.84
CA LEU A 105 4.79 25.19 -4.97
C LEU A 105 5.37 26.11 -3.87
N SER A 106 4.49 26.72 -3.09
CA SER A 106 4.90 27.61 -2.00
C SER A 106 5.90 26.96 -1.06
N PHE A 107 6.93 27.72 -0.67
CA PHE A 107 7.97 27.28 0.27
C PHE A 107 7.38 26.74 1.57
N ASN A 108 6.38 27.42 2.16
CA ASN A 108 5.75 26.99 3.40
C ASN A 108 5.06 25.64 3.24
N PHE A 109 4.38 25.41 2.11
CA PHE A 109 3.72 24.15 1.82
C PHE A 109 4.74 23.02 1.66
N ILE A 110 5.80 23.24 0.87
CA ILE A 110 6.85 22.25 0.67
C ILE A 110 7.61 21.94 1.96
N LYS A 111 7.90 22.96 2.78
CA LYS A 111 8.48 22.78 4.11
C LYS A 111 7.60 21.88 4.97
N LYS A 112 6.28 22.12 4.98
CA LYS A 112 5.34 21.29 5.75
C LYS A 112 5.25 19.86 5.22
N VAL A 113 5.20 19.66 3.91
CA VAL A 113 5.24 18.31 3.29
C VAL A 113 6.52 17.58 3.67
N LYS A 114 7.69 18.25 3.62
CA LYS A 114 8.97 17.67 4.05
C LYS A 114 8.94 17.27 5.53
N GLN A 115 8.46 18.15 6.42
CA GLN A 115 8.29 17.83 7.84
C GLN A 115 7.41 16.59 8.06
N LEU A 116 6.29 16.48 7.33
CA LEU A 116 5.37 15.34 7.45
C LEU A 116 5.93 14.02 6.90
N VAL A 117 6.83 14.06 5.91
CA VAL A 117 7.43 12.86 5.32
C VAL A 117 8.71 12.42 6.05
N LEU A 118 9.55 13.38 6.43
CA LEU A 118 10.92 13.16 6.90
C LEU A 118 11.09 13.35 8.42
N GLY A 119 10.07 13.86 9.12
CA GLY A 119 10.14 14.23 10.53
C GLY A 119 10.75 15.61 10.74
N GLU A 120 10.64 16.14 11.96
CA GLU A 120 11.06 17.51 12.30
C GLU A 120 12.60 17.68 12.36
N GLU A 121 13.34 16.61 12.69
CA GLU A 121 14.79 16.67 12.92
C GLU A 121 15.64 16.75 11.63
N THR A 122 15.10 16.34 10.47
CA THR A 122 15.85 16.24 9.20
C THR A 122 15.81 17.53 8.36
N VAL A 123 15.08 18.56 8.79
CA VAL A 123 14.90 19.82 8.04
C VAL A 123 16.08 20.79 8.24
N ALA A 124 16.98 20.51 9.19
CA ALA A 124 18.16 21.32 9.49
C ALA A 124 19.32 21.16 8.47
N SER A 125 19.26 20.16 7.59
CA SER A 125 20.24 19.96 6.51
C SER A 125 19.60 20.32 5.18
N GLU A 126 20.12 21.36 4.51
CA GLU A 126 19.65 21.80 3.19
C GLU A 126 19.90 20.77 2.08
N GLU A 127 20.75 19.77 2.34
CA GLU A 127 20.99 18.65 1.45
C GLU A 127 19.87 17.62 1.55
N LEU A 128 19.14 17.46 0.44
CA LEU A 128 18.10 16.46 0.26
C LEU A 128 18.69 15.07 0.51
N PRO A 129 18.32 14.36 1.60
CA PRO A 129 18.51 12.92 1.59
C PRO A 129 17.61 12.42 0.46
N MET A 130 18.17 11.72 -0.52
CA MET A 130 17.40 11.12 -1.61
C MET A 130 16.55 9.99 -1.02
N THR A 131 15.44 10.35 -0.38
CA THR A 131 14.52 9.38 0.21
C THR A 131 13.54 8.93 -0.85
N ASP A 132 13.36 7.62 -0.98
CA ASP A 132 12.40 7.02 -1.91
C ASP A 132 10.93 7.24 -1.50
N LYS A 133 10.69 8.13 -0.50
CA LYS A 133 9.38 8.48 0.06
C LYS A 133 8.80 9.77 -0.51
N LEU A 134 9.62 10.76 -0.91
CA LEU A 134 9.14 12.04 -1.43
C LEU A 134 9.65 12.25 -2.86
N HIS A 135 8.72 12.39 -3.80
CA HIS A 135 9.03 12.56 -5.22
C HIS A 135 8.57 13.93 -5.70
N PHE A 136 9.52 14.74 -6.16
CA PHE A 136 9.21 15.99 -6.83
C PHE A 136 9.02 15.76 -8.32
N GLN A 137 7.87 16.18 -8.83
CA GLN A 137 7.59 16.17 -10.26
C GLN A 137 7.66 17.58 -10.86
N PRO A 138 8.11 17.72 -12.13
CA PRO A 138 8.14 19.00 -12.81
C PRO A 138 6.76 19.66 -12.87
N SER A 139 6.69 20.98 -12.72
CA SER A 139 5.44 21.75 -12.69
C SER A 139 4.57 21.57 -13.93
N LYS A 140 5.19 21.32 -15.10
CA LYS A 140 4.50 20.99 -16.36
C LYS A 140 3.55 19.79 -16.25
N VAL A 141 3.79 18.88 -15.31
CA VAL A 141 2.94 17.71 -15.05
C VAL A 141 1.65 18.10 -14.33
N PHE A 142 1.68 19.16 -13.52
CA PHE A 142 0.55 19.68 -12.74
C PHE A 142 -0.17 20.84 -13.43
N VAL A 143 0.08 21.06 -14.72
CA VAL A 143 -0.69 22.04 -15.49
C VAL A 143 -2.09 21.48 -15.71
N TYR A 144 -3.11 22.22 -15.27
CA TYR A 144 -4.50 21.79 -15.27
C TYR A 144 -4.95 21.15 -16.60
N ASP A 145 -4.73 21.79 -17.74
CA ASP A 145 -5.14 21.25 -19.05
C ASP A 145 -4.43 19.93 -19.40
N ASN A 146 -3.19 19.74 -18.95
CA ASN A 146 -2.46 18.48 -19.14
C ASN A 146 -3.01 17.38 -18.21
N CYS A 147 -3.40 17.75 -16.99
CA CYS A 147 -4.02 16.85 -16.04
C CYS A 147 -5.40 16.38 -16.54
N VAL A 148 -6.24 17.29 -17.01
CA VAL A 148 -7.56 16.97 -17.58
C VAL A 148 -7.42 15.99 -18.74
N ARG A 149 -6.54 16.26 -19.71
CA ARG A 149 -6.31 15.34 -20.83
C ARG A 149 -5.90 13.93 -20.37
N ARG A 150 -5.03 13.84 -19.37
CA ARG A 150 -4.59 12.55 -18.80
C ARG A 150 -5.73 11.81 -18.08
N ILE A 151 -6.55 12.53 -17.33
CA ILE A 151 -7.67 11.95 -16.58
C ILE A 151 -8.74 11.40 -17.53
N LEU A 152 -9.07 12.13 -18.60
CA LEU A 152 -10.12 11.71 -19.55
C LEU A 152 -9.78 10.45 -20.34
N VAL A 153 -8.50 10.09 -20.45
CA VAL A 153 -8.03 8.88 -21.14
C VAL A 153 -7.63 7.76 -20.18
N MET A 154 -7.82 7.94 -18.87
CA MET A 154 -7.47 6.89 -17.91
C MET A 154 -8.35 5.65 -18.10
N ASP A 155 -7.74 4.49 -17.97
CA ASP A 155 -8.45 3.22 -18.05
C ASP A 155 -8.97 2.81 -16.67
N LEU A 156 -10.24 2.41 -16.60
CA LEU A 156 -10.91 2.00 -15.38
C LEU A 156 -11.47 0.60 -15.54
N GLY A 157 -11.08 -0.33 -14.68
CA GLY A 157 -11.58 -1.70 -14.69
C GLY A 157 -13.09 -1.82 -14.40
N CYS A 158 -13.72 -0.78 -13.84
CA CYS A 158 -15.18 -0.71 -13.67
C CYS A 158 -15.91 -0.06 -14.85
N ALA A 159 -15.23 0.26 -15.96
CA ALA A 159 -15.90 0.77 -17.15
C ALA A 159 -16.83 -0.30 -17.76
N PRO A 160 -18.00 0.09 -18.30
CA PRO A 160 -18.86 -0.83 -19.04
C PRO A 160 -18.11 -1.49 -20.21
N GLU A 161 -18.36 -2.78 -20.47
CA GLU A 161 -17.68 -3.55 -21.52
C GLU A 161 -17.90 -2.98 -22.94
N ASP A 162 -19.05 -2.31 -23.16
CA ASP A 162 -19.43 -1.72 -24.46
C ASP A 162 -19.09 -0.22 -24.59
N LEU A 163 -18.24 0.33 -23.70
CA LEU A 163 -17.96 1.76 -23.70
C LEU A 163 -17.09 2.18 -24.91
N SER A 164 -17.69 2.89 -25.86
CA SER A 164 -17.01 3.51 -27.00
C SER A 164 -15.86 4.42 -26.53
N PRO A 165 -14.73 4.50 -27.27
CA PRO A 165 -13.66 5.44 -26.95
C PRO A 165 -14.13 6.91 -26.94
N GLU A 166 -15.18 7.24 -27.68
CA GLU A 166 -15.78 8.58 -27.72
C GLU A 166 -16.60 8.90 -26.47
N ASP A 167 -17.18 7.89 -25.82
CA ASP A 167 -18.01 8.04 -24.62
C ASP A 167 -17.20 8.01 -23.32
N ARG A 168 -15.96 7.50 -23.38
CA ARG A 168 -15.04 7.42 -22.23
C ARG A 168 -14.86 8.77 -21.52
N PRO A 169 -14.61 9.91 -22.20
CA PRO A 169 -14.51 11.21 -21.53
C PRO A 169 -15.78 11.58 -20.76
N SER A 170 -16.97 11.25 -21.27
CA SER A 170 -18.25 11.54 -20.61
C SER A 170 -18.43 10.67 -19.37
N TYR A 171 -18.06 9.39 -19.45
CA TYR A 171 -18.05 8.50 -18.30
C TYR A 171 -17.10 9.00 -17.20
N ILE A 172 -15.86 9.35 -17.54
CA ILE A 172 -14.91 9.87 -16.56
C ILE A 172 -15.40 11.16 -15.90
N ARG A 173 -16.03 12.08 -16.66
CA ARG A 173 -16.62 13.31 -16.10
C ARG A 173 -17.75 13.06 -15.11
N SER A 174 -18.45 11.92 -15.22
CA SER A 174 -19.45 11.52 -14.23
C SER A 174 -18.84 11.05 -12.91
N LEU A 175 -17.57 10.60 -12.94
CA LEU A 175 -16.85 10.07 -11.77
C LEU A 175 -15.92 11.10 -11.13
N VAL A 176 -15.40 12.05 -11.91
CA VAL A 176 -14.44 13.05 -11.47
C VAL A 176 -14.94 14.44 -11.81
N ASP A 177 -15.18 15.23 -10.76
CA ASP A 177 -15.48 16.65 -10.89
C ASP A 177 -14.23 17.42 -11.32
N LEU A 178 -14.21 17.80 -12.61
CA LEU A 178 -13.11 18.55 -13.22
C LEU A 178 -13.13 20.04 -12.85
N SER A 179 -14.19 20.56 -12.22
CA SER A 179 -14.22 21.97 -11.78
C SER A 179 -13.20 22.26 -10.67
N GLN A 180 -12.76 21.21 -9.97
CA GLN A 180 -11.86 21.28 -8.83
C GLN A 180 -10.40 21.20 -9.29
N GLU A 181 -9.84 22.37 -9.62
CA GLU A 181 -8.51 22.49 -10.23
C GLU A 181 -7.41 21.79 -9.42
N ARG A 182 -7.43 21.87 -8.07
CA ARG A 182 -6.32 21.35 -7.25
C ARG A 182 -6.41 19.82 -7.13
N SER A 183 -7.61 19.27 -6.98
CA SER A 183 -7.87 17.83 -7.04
C SER A 183 -7.48 17.26 -8.40
N VAL A 184 -7.85 17.93 -9.49
CA VAL A 184 -7.47 17.56 -10.86
C VAL A 184 -5.95 17.56 -11.04
N CYS A 185 -5.27 18.60 -10.56
CA CYS A 185 -3.80 18.68 -10.64
C CYS A 185 -3.13 17.56 -9.84
N ALA A 186 -3.60 17.29 -8.61
CA ALA A 186 -3.10 16.20 -7.79
C ALA A 186 -3.33 14.83 -8.44
N LEU A 187 -4.53 14.58 -8.98
CA LEU A 187 -4.84 13.34 -9.70
C LEU A 187 -3.96 13.18 -10.95
N GLY A 188 -3.79 14.23 -11.75
CA GLY A 188 -2.94 14.20 -12.93
C GLY A 188 -1.46 13.94 -12.60
N GLY A 189 -0.97 14.47 -11.48
CA GLY A 189 0.37 14.19 -10.95
C GLY A 189 0.53 12.74 -10.47
N LEU A 190 -0.48 12.22 -9.76
CA LEU A 190 -0.54 10.83 -9.35
C LEU A 190 -0.49 9.89 -10.57
N LEU A 191 -1.36 10.10 -11.57
CA LEU A 191 -1.37 9.29 -12.79
C LEU A 191 -0.03 9.36 -13.51
N SER A 192 0.55 10.55 -13.69
CA SER A 192 1.88 10.67 -14.31
C SER A 192 2.98 9.95 -13.52
N PHE A 193 2.86 9.87 -12.19
CA PHE A 193 3.80 9.11 -11.37
C PHE A 193 3.63 7.61 -11.59
N LEU A 194 2.38 7.13 -11.57
CA LEU A 194 2.06 5.73 -11.81
C LEU A 194 2.63 5.32 -13.17
N ASP A 195 2.29 6.03 -14.26
CA ASP A 195 2.81 5.77 -15.62
C ASP A 195 4.35 5.61 -15.66
N LYS A 196 5.09 6.52 -15.01
CA LYS A 196 6.57 6.54 -15.00
C LYS A 196 7.17 5.49 -14.08
N SER A 197 6.56 5.25 -12.92
CA SER A 197 7.03 4.26 -11.95
C SER A 197 6.93 2.85 -12.53
N LEU A 198 5.90 2.60 -13.35
CA LEU A 198 5.73 1.37 -14.11
C LEU A 198 6.82 1.20 -15.19
N ALA A 199 7.15 2.28 -15.91
CA ALA A 199 8.22 2.28 -16.91
C ALA A 199 9.62 2.06 -16.30
N ARG A 200 9.86 2.51 -15.06
CA ARG A 200 11.14 2.29 -14.36
C ARG A 200 11.29 0.90 -13.75
N LEU A 201 10.19 0.26 -13.37
CA LEU A 201 10.21 -1.06 -12.73
C LEU A 201 10.16 -2.21 -13.73
N THR A 202 9.82 -1.96 -15.00
CA THR A 202 9.69 -3.04 -15.98
C THR A 202 10.47 -2.84 -17.25
N LEU A 203 11.20 -3.88 -17.61
CA LEU A 203 11.55 -4.24 -18.98
C LEU A 203 10.30 -4.69 -19.77
N GLY A 204 9.14 -4.01 -19.59
CA GLY A 204 7.96 -4.09 -20.47
C GLY A 204 6.63 -4.70 -19.99
N ALA A 205 6.22 -4.70 -18.70
CA ALA A 205 4.97 -5.41 -18.33
C ALA A 205 4.23 -5.05 -17.01
N TYR A 206 4.43 -3.90 -16.36
CA TYR A 206 3.58 -3.54 -15.21
C TYR A 206 2.52 -2.53 -15.65
N GLU A 207 1.26 -2.94 -15.74
CA GLU A 207 0.14 -2.02 -15.83
C GLU A 207 -0.41 -1.77 -14.43
N CYS A 208 -0.55 -0.50 -14.04
CA CYS A 208 -1.26 -0.14 -12.82
C CYS A 208 -2.76 -0.24 -13.09
N ASN A 209 -3.37 -1.34 -12.65
CA ASN A 209 -4.80 -1.52 -12.84
C ASN A 209 -5.56 -0.57 -11.90
N ILE A 210 -6.31 0.38 -12.45
CA ILE A 210 -7.18 1.25 -11.68
C ILE A 210 -8.60 0.68 -11.79
N LEU A 211 -9.07 0.03 -10.74
CA LEU A 211 -10.40 -0.59 -10.72
C LEU A 211 -11.52 0.41 -10.52
N ALA A 212 -11.32 1.43 -9.68
CA ALA A 212 -12.34 2.43 -9.40
C ALA A 212 -11.75 3.74 -8.86
N VAL A 213 -12.55 4.79 -8.98
CA VAL A 213 -12.31 6.11 -8.38
C VAL A 213 -13.33 6.35 -7.27
N LYS A 214 -12.87 6.85 -6.13
CA LYS A 214 -13.70 7.19 -4.96
C LYS A 214 -13.33 8.57 -4.43
N TYR A 215 -14.21 9.18 -3.66
CA TYR A 215 -13.91 10.42 -2.94
C TYR A 215 -13.55 10.14 -1.48
N LEU A 216 -12.57 10.87 -0.98
CA LEU A 216 -12.22 10.95 0.43
C LEU A 216 -13.13 11.98 1.09
N SER A 217 -13.82 11.57 2.16
CA SER A 217 -14.51 12.50 3.05
C SER A 217 -13.78 12.55 4.38
N LEU A 218 -13.41 13.77 4.80
CA LEU A 218 -12.80 14.03 6.10
C LEU A 218 -13.86 14.40 7.17
N ASP A 219 -15.06 14.81 6.74
CA ASP A 219 -16.10 15.35 7.62
C ASP A 219 -16.59 14.34 8.65
N ASN A 220 -16.71 13.08 8.22
CA ASN A 220 -17.23 11.98 9.02
C ASN A 220 -16.17 11.29 9.87
N ILE A 221 -14.98 11.88 10.03
CA ILE A 221 -13.88 11.32 10.82
C ILE A 221 -13.69 12.15 12.08
N LEU A 222 -13.49 11.47 13.21
CA LEU A 222 -13.14 12.08 14.48
C LEU A 222 -11.68 12.51 14.43
N TRP A 223 -11.43 13.81 14.59
CA TRP A 223 -10.08 14.32 14.68
C TRP A 223 -9.48 13.95 16.04
N MET A 224 -8.34 13.28 16.00
CA MET A 224 -7.52 12.98 17.17
C MET A 224 -6.06 13.32 16.83
N ASP A 225 -5.37 13.95 17.76
CA ASP A 225 -3.93 14.15 17.64
C ASP A 225 -3.14 12.91 18.02
N THR A 226 -1.86 12.92 17.65
CA THR A 226 -0.94 11.82 17.94
C THR A 226 -0.82 11.58 19.44
N ASP A 227 -0.77 12.66 20.22
CA ASP A 227 -0.65 12.59 21.68
C ASP A 227 -1.87 11.92 22.31
N THR A 228 -3.08 12.21 21.83
CA THR A 228 -4.31 11.53 22.27
C THR A 228 -4.25 10.05 21.93
N LEU A 229 -3.85 9.68 20.71
CA LEU A 229 -3.72 8.26 20.32
C LEU A 229 -2.70 7.51 21.18
N MET A 230 -1.59 8.16 21.52
CA MET A 230 -0.51 7.63 22.38
C MET A 230 -0.97 7.51 23.84
N ASN A 231 -1.54 8.57 24.40
CA ASN A 231 -1.96 8.64 25.81
C ASN A 231 -3.14 7.71 26.10
N LEU A 232 -4.04 7.52 25.14
CA LEU A 232 -5.10 6.51 25.21
C LEU A 232 -4.60 5.09 24.91
N GLN A 233 -3.33 4.94 24.54
CA GLN A 233 -2.72 3.67 24.14
C GLN A 233 -3.56 2.93 23.10
N ILE A 234 -4.11 3.66 22.12
CA ILE A 234 -4.88 3.07 21.03
C ILE A 234 -4.00 2.06 20.30
N PHE A 235 -2.73 2.44 20.09
CA PHE A 235 -1.67 1.59 19.57
C PHE A 235 -0.44 1.70 20.47
N ALA A 236 0.33 0.63 20.57
CA ALA A 236 1.58 0.58 21.32
C ALA A 236 2.67 -0.05 20.42
N PRO A 237 3.17 0.66 19.40
CA PRO A 237 4.28 0.14 18.61
C PRO A 237 5.51 -0.09 19.52
N LYS A 238 5.94 -1.33 19.72
CA LYS A 238 7.19 -1.64 20.43
C LYS A 238 8.37 -1.03 19.68
N ASP A 239 9.20 -0.28 20.39
CA ASP A 239 10.40 0.33 19.81
C ASP A 239 11.30 -0.73 19.19
N HIS A 240 11.72 -0.46 17.95
CA HIS A 240 12.87 -1.13 17.38
C HIS A 240 14.11 -0.38 17.89
N PRO A 241 15.22 -1.06 18.26
CA PRO A 241 16.45 -0.41 18.76
C PRO A 241 17.15 0.53 17.75
N SER A 242 16.56 0.76 16.58
CA SER A 242 17.00 1.77 15.63
C SER A 242 15.89 2.80 15.40
N SER A 243 16.08 4.00 15.95
CA SER A 243 15.16 5.14 15.88
C SER A 243 14.83 5.56 14.44
N PHE A 244 15.71 5.23 13.48
CA PHE A 244 15.54 5.49 12.04
C PHE A 244 14.44 4.65 11.34
N LYS A 245 13.88 3.65 12.04
CA LYS A 245 12.75 2.84 11.56
C LYS A 245 11.49 3.03 12.40
N TRP A 246 11.37 4.14 13.13
CA TRP A 246 10.11 4.53 13.75
C TRP A 246 9.06 4.73 12.65
N SER A 247 8.16 3.77 12.53
CA SER A 247 7.00 3.86 11.67
C SER A 247 5.87 3.20 12.42
N TRP A 248 4.79 3.94 12.62
CA TRP A 248 3.56 3.54 13.29
C TRP A 248 3.03 2.14 12.88
N ASN A 249 3.40 1.66 11.69
CA ASN A 249 3.00 0.37 11.13
C ASN A 249 4.11 -0.70 11.07
N ARG A 250 5.33 -0.44 11.57
CA ARG A 250 6.48 -1.36 11.45
C ARG A 250 6.94 -1.99 12.76
N SER A 251 6.39 -1.56 13.88
CA SER A 251 6.74 -2.07 15.20
C SER A 251 5.84 -3.24 15.60
N LYS A 252 6.39 -4.22 16.34
CA LYS A 252 5.58 -5.26 16.97
C LYS A 252 4.61 -4.59 17.95
N GLU A 253 3.34 -4.94 17.93
CA GLU A 253 2.36 -4.35 18.86
C GLU A 253 2.67 -4.77 20.32
N GLY A 254 2.62 -3.80 21.21
CA GLY A 254 2.66 -3.92 22.67
C GLY A 254 1.27 -4.11 23.25
N PHE A 255 1.13 -3.83 24.54
CA PHE A 255 -0.19 -3.82 25.17
C PHE A 255 -0.93 -2.54 24.76
N SER A 256 -2.01 -2.69 24.00
CA SER A 256 -2.80 -1.58 23.45
C SER A 256 -4.27 -1.94 23.29
N ILE A 257 -5.12 -0.92 23.13
CA ILE A 257 -6.54 -1.13 22.81
C ILE A 257 -6.68 -1.90 21.49
N PHE A 258 -5.88 -1.55 20.47
CA PHE A 258 -5.86 -2.32 19.23
C PHE A 258 -5.51 -3.80 19.46
N GLY A 259 -4.49 -4.10 20.27
CA GLY A 259 -4.11 -5.46 20.61
C GLY A 259 -5.23 -6.26 21.31
N LEU A 260 -6.03 -5.59 22.16
CA LEU A 260 -7.17 -6.20 22.86
C LEU A 260 -8.34 -6.54 21.91
N PHE A 261 -8.66 -5.61 21.01
CA PHE A 261 -9.83 -5.71 20.14
C PHE A 261 -9.57 -6.43 18.81
N ASN A 262 -8.32 -6.52 18.36
CA ASN A 262 -7.99 -7.18 17.10
C ASN A 262 -8.05 -8.71 17.22
N GLN A 263 -9.25 -9.27 17.00
CA GLN A 263 -9.51 -10.71 16.94
C GLN A 263 -9.83 -11.19 15.50
N CYS A 264 -9.46 -10.38 14.51
CA CYS A 264 -9.72 -10.66 13.10
C CYS A 264 -9.04 -11.95 12.65
N ALA A 265 -9.78 -12.80 11.92
CA ALA A 265 -9.26 -14.06 11.40
C ALA A 265 -8.36 -13.89 10.16
N SER A 266 -8.39 -12.73 9.52
CA SER A 266 -7.61 -12.43 8.32
C SER A 266 -6.72 -11.21 8.48
N LYS A 267 -5.64 -11.16 7.70
CA LYS A 267 -4.73 -10.00 7.63
C LYS A 267 -5.46 -8.75 7.12
N LEU A 268 -6.38 -8.91 6.16
CA LEU A 268 -7.23 -7.82 5.64
C LEU A 268 -8.10 -7.23 6.75
N GLY A 269 -8.74 -8.08 7.55
CA GLY A 269 -9.54 -7.65 8.69
C GLY A 269 -8.70 -6.90 9.73
N THR A 270 -7.51 -7.42 10.05
CA THR A 270 -6.55 -6.78 10.96
C THR A 270 -6.17 -5.37 10.49
N ARG A 271 -5.86 -5.21 9.20
CA ARG A 271 -5.56 -3.90 8.61
C ARG A 271 -6.76 -2.96 8.68
N ARG A 272 -7.94 -3.46 8.31
CA ARG A 272 -9.17 -2.66 8.36
C ARG A 272 -9.48 -2.20 9.78
N MET A 273 -9.33 -3.07 10.78
CA MET A 273 -9.49 -2.73 12.20
C MET A 273 -8.54 -1.60 12.61
N ARG A 274 -7.26 -1.67 12.20
CA ARG A 274 -6.28 -0.61 12.46
C ARG A 274 -6.72 0.72 11.85
N THR A 275 -7.21 0.72 10.61
CA THR A 275 -7.78 1.93 9.99
C THR A 275 -8.97 2.46 10.78
N LEU A 276 -9.91 1.60 11.17
CA LEU A 276 -11.10 2.00 11.93
C LEU A 276 -10.76 2.64 13.28
N MET A 277 -9.75 2.11 13.98
CA MET A 277 -9.29 2.65 15.27
C MET A 277 -8.43 3.90 15.13
N SER A 278 -7.69 4.03 14.02
CA SER A 278 -6.92 5.25 13.72
C SER A 278 -7.82 6.41 13.26
N GLN A 279 -8.98 6.10 12.68
CA GLN A 279 -9.95 7.06 12.15
C GLN A 279 -11.38 6.65 12.54
N PRO A 280 -11.78 6.85 13.81
CA PRO A 280 -13.15 6.64 14.23
C PRO A 280 -14.09 7.52 13.41
N THR A 281 -15.25 6.97 13.06
CA THR A 281 -16.24 7.74 12.31
C THR A 281 -17.19 8.47 13.26
N LYS A 282 -17.67 9.65 12.86
CA LYS A 282 -18.75 10.41 13.51
C LYS A 282 -20.11 10.17 12.85
N ASP A 283 -20.14 9.42 11.76
CA ASP A 283 -21.37 9.13 11.02
C ASP A 283 -22.23 8.16 11.82
N ARG A 284 -23.37 8.67 12.31
CA ARG A 284 -24.32 7.91 13.13
C ARG A 284 -24.82 6.65 12.40
N TYR A 285 -25.14 6.73 11.12
CA TYR A 285 -25.68 5.60 10.37
C TYR A 285 -24.64 4.49 10.23
N VAL A 286 -23.38 4.86 9.99
CA VAL A 286 -22.27 3.90 9.93
C VAL A 286 -22.02 3.26 11.30
N ILE A 287 -22.11 4.02 12.39
CA ILE A 287 -21.96 3.49 13.75
C ILE A 287 -23.09 2.51 14.07
N GLU A 288 -24.34 2.89 13.83
CA GLU A 288 -25.52 2.06 14.10
C GLU A 288 -25.49 0.76 13.30
N SER A 289 -25.20 0.84 11.99
CA SER A 289 -25.07 -0.34 11.12
C SER A 289 -23.98 -1.30 11.61
N ARG A 290 -22.81 -0.79 12.05
CA ARG A 290 -21.75 -1.65 12.62
C ARG A 290 -22.18 -2.30 13.93
N LEU A 291 -22.86 -1.56 14.80
CA LEU A 291 -23.36 -2.09 16.08
C LEU A 291 -24.43 -3.15 15.89
N GLU A 292 -25.28 -3.03 14.87
CA GLU A 292 -26.27 -4.04 14.51
C GLU A 292 -25.60 -5.36 14.09
N VAL A 293 -24.56 -5.30 13.25
CA VAL A 293 -23.77 -6.48 12.88
C VAL A 293 -23.11 -7.13 14.10
N ILE A 294 -22.61 -6.32 15.05
CA ILE A 294 -22.02 -6.84 16.29
C ILE A 294 -23.08 -7.55 17.13
N LYS A 295 -24.27 -6.95 17.30
CA LYS A 295 -25.40 -7.58 18.03
C LYS A 295 -25.76 -8.94 17.41
N PHE A 296 -25.92 -8.98 16.09
CA PHE A 296 -26.17 -10.22 15.36
C PHE A 296 -25.11 -11.28 15.66
N CYS A 297 -23.82 -10.91 15.65
CA CYS A 297 -22.72 -11.85 15.88
C CYS A 297 -22.63 -12.37 17.33
N LEU A 298 -23.18 -11.62 18.31
CA LEU A 298 -23.13 -11.99 19.73
C LEU A 298 -24.27 -12.94 20.14
N GLU A 299 -25.34 -13.01 19.36
CA GLU A 299 -26.46 -13.90 19.65
C GLU A 299 -26.09 -15.37 19.48
N SER A 300 -26.31 -16.20 20.51
CA SER A 300 -25.91 -17.62 20.52
C SER A 300 -26.54 -18.44 19.39
N ARG A 301 -27.73 -18.04 18.92
CA ARG A 301 -28.42 -18.66 17.78
C ARG A 301 -27.62 -18.52 16.47
N HIS A 302 -26.84 -17.46 16.31
CA HIS A 302 -26.05 -17.19 15.10
C HIS A 302 -24.61 -17.70 15.22
N ALA A 303 -24.18 -18.18 16.39
CA ALA A 303 -22.83 -18.71 16.63
C ALA A 303 -22.31 -19.70 15.56
N PRO A 304 -23.09 -20.71 15.08
CA PRO A 304 -22.59 -21.62 14.05
C PRO A 304 -22.33 -20.92 12.71
N VAL A 305 -23.19 -19.97 12.32
CA VAL A 305 -23.03 -19.18 11.09
C VAL A 305 -21.80 -18.28 11.20
N VAL A 306 -21.65 -17.57 12.32
CA VAL A 306 -20.51 -16.68 12.57
C VAL A 306 -19.20 -17.46 12.59
N LYS A 307 -19.18 -18.65 13.20
CA LYS A 307 -18.00 -19.54 13.21
C LYS A 307 -17.61 -19.94 11.78
N ASN A 308 -18.58 -20.38 10.98
CA ASN A 308 -18.32 -20.74 9.59
C ASN A 308 -17.79 -19.56 8.76
N ILE A 309 -18.39 -18.37 8.91
CA ILE A 309 -17.89 -17.14 8.24
C ILE A 309 -16.44 -16.84 8.65
N ARG A 310 -16.13 -16.95 9.96
CA ARG A 310 -14.78 -16.67 10.48
C ARG A 310 -13.73 -17.63 9.92
N GLU A 311 -14.05 -18.92 9.84
CA GLU A 311 -13.17 -19.95 9.29
C GLU A 311 -12.87 -19.67 7.81
N ASN A 312 -13.90 -19.36 7.02
CA ASN A 312 -13.76 -19.06 5.59
C ASN A 312 -12.99 -17.75 5.32
N ILE A 313 -13.28 -16.68 6.06
CA ILE A 313 -12.60 -15.38 5.88
C ILE A 313 -11.10 -15.48 6.20
N SER A 314 -10.67 -16.42 7.05
CA SER A 314 -9.25 -16.59 7.40
C SER A 314 -8.37 -16.92 6.18
N HIS A 315 -8.96 -17.52 5.15
CA HIS A 315 -8.29 -17.91 3.91
C HIS A 315 -8.33 -16.81 2.83
N VAL A 316 -9.16 -15.78 3.01
CA VAL A 316 -9.31 -14.69 2.04
C VAL A 316 -8.05 -13.82 2.04
N GLN A 317 -7.36 -13.81 0.90
CA GLN A 317 -6.21 -12.96 0.65
C GLN A 317 -6.59 -11.74 -0.21
N CYS A 318 -5.63 -10.82 -0.37
CA CYS A 318 -5.81 -9.63 -1.20
C CYS A 318 -5.86 -10.01 -2.69
N VAL A 319 -7.06 -10.22 -3.22
CA VAL A 319 -7.29 -10.63 -4.61
C VAL A 319 -6.68 -9.63 -5.61
N SER A 320 -6.77 -8.32 -5.36
CA SER A 320 -6.23 -7.31 -6.30
C SER A 320 -4.72 -7.42 -6.50
N LYS A 321 -3.96 -7.82 -5.47
CA LYS A 321 -2.51 -8.09 -5.62
C LYS A 321 -2.27 -9.29 -6.51
N ILE A 322 -3.02 -10.37 -6.30
CA ILE A 322 -2.94 -11.58 -7.14
C ILE A 322 -3.30 -11.24 -8.60
N LEU A 323 -4.40 -10.51 -8.82
CA LEU A 323 -4.82 -10.04 -10.15
C LEU A 323 -3.79 -9.14 -10.82
N THR A 324 -3.13 -8.25 -10.06
CA THR A 324 -2.06 -7.40 -10.59
C THR A 324 -0.88 -8.24 -11.07
N HIS A 325 -0.45 -9.24 -10.29
CA HIS A 325 0.60 -10.17 -10.71
C HIS A 325 0.20 -11.00 -11.95
N LEU A 326 -1.06 -11.42 -12.02
CA LEU A 326 -1.61 -12.16 -13.16
C LEU A 326 -1.64 -11.32 -14.43
N LYS A 327 -2.20 -10.11 -14.37
CA LYS A 327 -2.28 -9.18 -15.52
C LYS A 327 -0.89 -8.85 -16.07
N ASN A 328 0.10 -8.78 -15.19
CA ASN A 328 1.46 -8.42 -15.55
C ASN A 328 2.34 -9.63 -15.95
N GLY A 329 1.77 -10.84 -16.03
CA GLY A 329 2.52 -12.05 -16.39
C GLY A 329 3.55 -12.50 -15.34
N LEU A 330 3.45 -12.00 -14.11
CA LEU A 330 4.37 -12.27 -12.99
C LEU A 330 3.77 -13.25 -11.96
N ALA A 331 2.67 -13.90 -12.32
CA ALA A 331 2.01 -14.85 -11.44
C ALA A 331 2.75 -16.18 -11.39
N THR A 332 3.29 -16.49 -10.21
CA THR A 332 3.79 -17.83 -9.87
C THR A 332 2.64 -18.82 -9.65
N VAL A 333 2.94 -20.13 -9.67
CA VAL A 333 1.98 -21.22 -9.37
C VAL A 333 1.26 -20.98 -8.03
N ASN A 334 1.95 -20.44 -7.03
CA ASN A 334 1.35 -20.10 -5.74
C ASN A 334 0.22 -19.06 -5.86
N HIS A 335 0.35 -18.06 -6.74
CA HIS A 335 -0.70 -17.07 -6.97
C HIS A 335 -1.97 -17.72 -7.54
N TRP A 336 -1.80 -18.67 -8.47
CA TRP A 336 -2.91 -19.46 -9.03
C TRP A 336 -3.57 -20.37 -8.00
N LEU A 337 -2.76 -21.05 -7.17
CA LEU A 337 -3.27 -21.89 -6.06
C LEU A 337 -4.05 -21.06 -5.03
N LEU A 338 -3.57 -19.87 -4.70
CA LEU A 338 -4.25 -18.95 -3.79
C LEU A 338 -5.57 -18.44 -4.39
N LEU A 339 -5.58 -18.10 -5.68
CA LEU A 339 -6.82 -17.70 -6.37
C LEU A 339 -7.85 -18.84 -6.39
N HIS A 340 -7.43 -20.06 -6.72
CA HIS A 340 -8.30 -21.24 -6.69
C HIS A 340 -8.89 -21.49 -5.30
N LYS A 341 -8.08 -21.36 -4.24
CA LYS A 341 -8.56 -21.46 -2.86
C LYS A 341 -9.60 -20.41 -2.53
N VAL A 342 -9.42 -19.16 -2.96
CA VAL A 342 -10.41 -18.09 -2.76
C VAL A 342 -11.71 -18.37 -3.52
N HIS A 343 -11.64 -18.95 -4.73
CA HIS A 343 -12.81 -19.32 -5.51
C HIS A 343 -13.56 -20.56 -4.96
N SER A 344 -12.86 -21.43 -4.22
CA SER A 344 -13.45 -22.69 -3.70
C SER A 344 -14.15 -22.54 -2.35
N ILE A 345 -14.10 -21.34 -1.75
CA ILE A 345 -14.79 -20.94 -0.52
C ILE A 345 -16.14 -20.33 -0.92
#